data_AF-C0EDU3-F1
#
_entry.id   AF-C0EDU3-F1
#
_cell.length_a   1.000
_cell.length_b   1.000
_cell.length_c   1.000
_cell.angle_alpha   90.00
_cell.angle_beta   90.00
_cell.angle_gamma   90.00
#
_symmetry.space_group_name_H-M   'P 1'
#
loop_
_entity.id
_entity.type
_entity.pdbx_description
1 polymer ?
#
loop_
_entity_poly.entity_id
_entity_poly.type
_entity_poly.pdbx_seq_one_letter_code
_entity_poly.pdbx_strand_id
1 'polypeptide(L)' 'MIRVRMDKPTVDKLDRCAQALNLTRSDVIRMGIDKVEADIKK' A
#
# COMPACT_ATOMS: atom_id res chain seq x y z
N MET A 1 -6.46 14.48 0.85
CA MET A 1 -5.81 13.75 -0.26
C MET A 1 -4.31 13.77 -0.01
N ILE A 2 -3.68 12.63 0.29
CA ILE A 2 -2.23 12.53 0.49
C ILE A 2 -1.60 12.19 -0.87
N ARG A 3 -0.57 12.95 -1.28
CA ARG A 3 0.24 12.63 -2.46
C ARG A 3 1.58 12.08 -1.99
N VAL A 4 1.78 10.79 -2.19
CA VAL A 4 3.05 10.13 -1.88
C VAL A 4 3.87 10.03 -3.16
N ARG A 5 5.12 10.52 -3.12
CA ARG A 5 6.06 10.30 -4.21
C ARG A 5 6.64 8.89 -4.04
N MET A 6 6.48 8.07 -5.06
CA MET A 6 6.97 6.69 -5.09
C MET A 6 7.74 6.47 -6.38
N ASP A 7 8.80 5.66 -6.32
CA ASP A 7 9.51 5.22 -7.51
C ASP A 7 8.62 4.30 -8.37
N LYS A 8 8.85 4.30 -9.68
CA LYS A 8 8.18 3.39 -10.64
C LYS A 8 8.07 1.94 -10.15
N PRO A 9 9.14 1.27 -9.68
CA PRO A 9 9.04 -0.12 -9.21
C PRO A 9 8.10 -0.28 -8.00
N THR A 10 7.97 0.73 -7.16
CA THR A 10 7.07 0.70 -5.99
C THR A 10 5.62 0.90 -6.41
N VAL A 11 5.37 1.77 -7.39
CA VAL A 11 4.04 1.93 -8.01
C VAL A 11 3.59 0.64 -8.69
N ASP A 12 4.49 -0.01 -9.44
CA ASP A 12 4.16 -1.29 -10.09
C ASP A 12 3.82 -2.39 -9.08
N LYS A 13 4.54 -2.44 -7.94
CA LYS A 13 4.20 -3.35 -6.84
C LYS A 13 2.84 -3.02 -6.24
N LEU A 14 2.55 -1.74 -6.00
CA LEU A 14 1.26 -1.30 -5.47
C LEU A 14 0.11 -1.68 -6.40
N ASP A 15 0.28 -1.50 -7.71
CA ASP A 15 -0.71 -1.87 -8.72
C ASP A 15 -0.94 -3.38 -8.78
N ARG A 16 0.13 -4.19 -8.73
CA ARG A 16 0.01 -5.65 -8.68
C ARG A 16 -0.73 -6.10 -7.42
N CYS A 17 -0.42 -5.53 -6.26
CA CYS A 17 -1.12 -5.83 -5.01
C CYS A 17 -2.60 -5.44 -5.09
N ALA A 18 -2.90 -4.27 -5.65
CA ALA A 18 -4.28 -3.80 -5.84
C ALA A 18 -5.07 -4.73 -6.76
N GLN A 19 -4.49 -5.14 -7.89
CA GLN A 19 -5.11 -6.08 -8.83
C GLN A 19 -5.29 -7.48 -8.23
N ALA A 20 -4.26 -8.01 -7.55
CA ALA A 20 -4.31 -9.34 -6.96
C ALA A 20 -5.35 -9.46 -5.83
N LEU A 21 -5.55 -8.38 -5.07
CA LEU A 21 -6.51 -8.33 -3.97
C LEU A 21 -7.88 -7.78 -4.39
N ASN A 22 -8.02 -7.34 -5.64
CA ASN A 22 -9.22 -6.66 -6.15
C ASN A 22 -9.64 -5.46 -5.28
N LEU A 23 -8.65 -4.69 -4.83
CA LEU A 23 -8.79 -3.53 -3.95
C LEU A 23 -8.32 -2.25 -4.66
N THR A 24 -8.71 -1.08 -4.13
CA THR A 24 -8.16 0.18 -4.64
C THR A 24 -6.72 0.37 -4.13
N ARG A 25 -5.92 1.16 -4.86
CA ARG A 25 -4.58 1.57 -4.42
C ARG A 25 -4.58 2.18 -3.01
N SER A 26 -5.62 2.94 -2.68
CA SER A 26 -5.78 3.57 -1.37
C SER A 26 -5.98 2.53 -0.27
N ASP A 27 -6.76 1.47 -0.53
CA ASP A 27 -7.01 0.41 0.45
C ASP A 27 -5.75 -0.40 0.72
N VAL A 28 -4.96 -0.68 -0.33
CA VAL A 28 -3.66 -1.37 -0.19
C VAL A 28 -2.68 -0.53 0.65
N ILE A 29 -2.66 0.79 0.47
CA ILE A 29 -1.83 1.69 1.29
C ILE A 29 -2.27 1.65 2.76
N ARG A 30 -3.58 1.73 3.04
CA ARG A 30 -4.10 1.66 4.42
C ARG A 30 -3.74 0.33 5.08
N MET A 31 -3.98 -0.79 4.39
CA MET A 31 -3.62 -2.11 4.88
C MET A 31 -2.11 -2.23 5.14
N GLY A 32 -1.28 -1.59 4.32
CA GLY A 32 0.17 -1.51 4.55
C GLY A 32 0.52 -0.76 5.83
N ILE A 33 -0.14 0.37 6.10
CA ILE A 33 0.05 1.15 7.32
C ILE A 33 -0.38 0.35 8.56
N ASP A 34 -1.55 -0.31 8.51
CA ASP A 34 -2.05 -1.13 9.62
C ASP A 34 -1.09 -2.28 9.96
N LYS A 35 -0.51 -2.92 8.93
CA LYS A 35 0.51 -3.98 9.12
C LYS A 35 1.78 -3.44 9.78
N VAL A 36 2.28 -2.28 9.33
CA VAL A 36 3.46 -1.65 9.92
C VAL A 36 3.17 -1.21 11.36
N GLU A 37 1.99 -0.67 11.65
CA GLU A 37 1.58 -0.33 13.01
C GLU A 37 1.53 -1.56 13.92
N ALA A 38 0.97 -2.67 13.42
CA ALA A 38 0.93 -3.93 14.15
C ALA A 38 2.34 -4.48 14.45
N ASP A 39 3.28 -4.33 13.52
CA ASP A 39 4.68 -4.71 13.73
C ASP A 39 5.40 -3.77 14.72
N ILE A 40 5.05 -2.48 14.77
CA ILE A 40 5.62 -1.51 15.73
C ILE A 40 5.05 -1.71 17.15
N LYS A 41 3.79 -2.13 17.29
CA LYS A 41 3.12 -2.38 18.58
C LYS A 41 3.51 -3.70 19.25
N LYS A 42 4.44 -4.45 18.65
CA LYS A 42 4.93 -5.75 19.12
C LYS A 42 6.15 -5.59 20.04
#